data_AF-A0A8T5NFI9-F1
#
_entry.id   AF-A0A8T5NFI9-F1
#
_cell.length_a   1.000
_cell.length_b   1.000
_cell.length_c   1.000
_cell.angle_alpha   90.00
_cell.angle_beta   90.00
_cell.angle_gamma   90.00
#
_symmetry.space_group_name_H-M   'P 1'
#
loop_
_entity.id
_entity.type
_entity.pdbx_description
1 polymer ?
#
loop_
_entity_poly.entity_id
_entity_poly.type
_entity_poly.pdbx_seq_one_letter_code
_entity_poly.pdbx_strand_id
1 'polypeptide(L)'
;MKTIMRNEQAQAGVGTLIIFIAMVLVAAVAAAVLIQTSGVMQSKSTSTTKEAAAAIGENIVIEAVDGNYSSTILTALNITIKVAAGGSSVDLSKVLLKVQAQTYNYSRQSAVNATNTFYVYILRQDGTPLGNSTGILSDSANPSLEPGGLARLDVTVTGLGLAQKKAMSLALTPEKGTTVNMPLLLPAFSNPPLAIYP
;
A
#
# COMPACT_ATOMS: atom_id res chain seq x y z
N MET A 1 43.50 -81.97 11.67
CA MET A 1 42.71 -80.84 12.19
C MET A 1 42.28 -79.99 11.01
N LYS A 2 40.98 -79.87 10.72
CA LYS A 2 40.46 -79.15 9.55
C LYS A 2 40.02 -77.76 10.01
N THR A 3 40.77 -76.74 9.63
CA THR A 3 40.51 -75.33 9.96
C THR A 3 39.23 -74.89 9.25
N ILE A 4 38.20 -74.56 10.04
CA ILE A 4 36.94 -74.00 9.53
C ILE A 4 37.22 -72.52 9.19
N MET A 5 37.65 -72.23 7.96
CA MET A 5 37.68 -70.86 7.43
C MET A 5 36.23 -70.43 7.16
N ARG A 6 35.52 -70.04 8.22
CA ARG A 6 34.11 -69.67 8.20
C ARG A 6 33.99 -68.22 7.77
N ASN A 7 33.56 -68.01 6.53
CA ASN A 7 32.60 -66.97 6.15
C ASN A 7 32.94 -65.49 6.42
N GLU A 8 34.17 -65.14 6.78
CA GLU A 8 34.59 -63.75 7.08
C GLU A 8 34.35 -62.79 5.90
N GLN A 9 34.50 -63.28 4.67
CA GLN A 9 34.21 -62.51 3.45
C GLN A 9 32.72 -62.24 3.27
N ALA A 10 31.84 -63.22 3.53
CA ALA A 10 30.40 -63.01 3.46
C ALA A 10 29.91 -62.11 4.61
N GLN A 11 30.53 -62.21 5.79
CA GLN A 11 30.25 -61.34 6.94
C GLN A 11 30.67 -59.89 6.66
N ALA A 12 31.82 -59.67 6.01
CA ALA A 12 32.23 -58.35 5.54
C ALA A 12 31.25 -57.79 4.48
N GLY A 13 30.79 -58.62 3.55
CA GLY A 13 29.79 -58.26 2.55
C GLY A 13 28.46 -57.81 3.17
N VAL A 14 27.96 -58.53 4.17
CA VAL A 14 26.74 -58.14 4.91
C VAL A 14 26.94 -56.80 5.63
N GLY A 15 28.12 -56.55 6.22
CA GLY A 15 28.45 -55.27 6.85
C GLY A 15 28.42 -54.09 5.87
N THR A 16 28.97 -54.28 4.66
CA THR A 16 28.94 -53.22 3.62
C THR A 16 27.52 -52.92 3.12
N LEU A 17 26.66 -53.93 2.99
CA LEU A 17 25.25 -53.75 2.61
C LEU A 17 24.47 -52.95 3.66
N ILE A 18 24.71 -53.20 4.95
CA ILE A 18 24.06 -52.46 6.04
C ILE A 18 24.44 -50.97 5.97
N ILE A 19 25.72 -50.67 5.80
CA ILE A 19 26.21 -49.27 5.69
C ILE A 19 25.65 -48.60 4.44
N PHE A 20 25.58 -49.34 3.32
CA PHE A 20 25.03 -48.82 2.08
C PHE A 20 23.56 -48.38 2.25
N ILE A 21 22.73 -49.23 2.85
CA ILE A 21 21.33 -48.90 3.12
C ILE A 21 21.23 -47.73 4.10
N ALA A 22 22.04 -47.73 5.16
CA ALA A 22 22.05 -46.64 6.13
C ALA A 22 22.41 -45.28 5.48
N MET A 23 23.43 -45.24 4.63
CA MET A 23 23.84 -44.02 3.92
C MET A 23 22.75 -43.53 2.98
N VAL A 24 22.08 -44.44 2.27
CA VAL A 24 20.97 -44.09 1.38
C VAL A 24 19.80 -43.49 2.16
N LEU A 25 19.46 -44.03 3.34
CA LEU A 25 18.39 -43.47 4.18
C LEU A 25 18.73 -42.08 4.70
N VAL A 26 19.97 -41.85 5.17
CA VAL A 26 20.41 -40.53 5.64
C VAL A 26 20.41 -39.51 4.49
N ALA A 27 20.90 -39.90 3.31
CA ALA A 27 20.88 -39.06 2.12
C ALA A 27 19.45 -38.68 1.70
N ALA A 28 18.51 -39.61 1.78
CA ALA A 28 17.09 -39.35 1.46
C ALA A 28 16.48 -38.31 2.40
N VAL A 29 16.73 -38.40 3.71
CA VAL A 29 16.24 -37.41 4.69
C VAL A 29 16.88 -36.05 4.46
N ALA A 30 18.20 -36.01 4.23
CA ALA A 30 18.91 -34.75 3.95
C ALA A 30 18.40 -34.06 2.69
N ALA A 31 18.15 -34.82 1.61
CA ALA A 31 17.56 -34.30 0.38
C ALA A 31 16.14 -33.78 0.60
N ALA A 32 15.31 -34.48 1.37
CA ALA A 32 13.95 -34.03 1.71
C ALA A 32 13.96 -32.68 2.44
N VAL A 33 14.85 -32.51 3.43
CA VAL A 33 15.00 -31.24 4.14
C VAL A 33 15.51 -30.13 3.21
N LEU A 34 16.47 -30.42 2.33
CA LEU A 34 17.01 -29.44 1.37
C LEU A 34 15.93 -28.96 0.38
N ILE A 35 15.07 -29.87 -0.10
CA ILE A 35 13.94 -29.52 -0.97
C ILE A 35 12.92 -28.67 -0.20
N GLN A 36 12.61 -29.06 1.04
CA GLN A 36 11.65 -28.32 1.87
C GLN A 36 12.14 -26.89 2.17
N THR A 37 13.41 -26.73 2.55
CA THR A 37 13.98 -25.40 2.81
C THR A 37 14.04 -24.56 1.55
N SER A 38 14.43 -25.15 0.41
CA SER A 38 14.40 -24.47 -0.89
C SER A 38 12.99 -24.00 -1.26
N GLY A 39 11.96 -24.82 -1.01
CA GLY A 39 10.57 -24.46 -1.26
C GLY A 39 10.06 -23.30 -0.38
N VAL A 40 10.41 -23.31 0.91
CA VAL A 40 10.08 -22.20 1.84
C VAL A 40 10.80 -20.91 1.41
N MET A 41 12.10 -21.01 1.09
CA MET A 41 12.89 -19.87 0.62
C MET A 41 12.35 -19.30 -0.68
N GLN A 42 11.94 -20.15 -1.63
CA GLN A 42 11.37 -19.70 -2.90
C GLN A 42 10.02 -18.99 -2.70
N SER A 43 9.16 -19.53 -1.83
CA SER A 43 7.88 -18.90 -1.48
C SER A 43 8.11 -17.54 -0.81
N LYS A 44 9.05 -17.46 0.14
CA LYS A 44 9.38 -16.21 0.81
C LYS A 44 10.03 -15.19 -0.12
N SER A 45 10.97 -15.62 -0.96
CA SER A 45 11.61 -14.77 -1.98
C SER A 45 10.57 -14.20 -2.93
N THR A 46 9.63 -15.01 -3.39
CA THR A 46 8.54 -14.55 -4.28
C THR A 46 7.66 -13.50 -3.59
N SER A 47 7.29 -13.70 -2.31
CA SER A 47 6.51 -12.71 -1.54
C SER A 47 7.27 -11.40 -1.38
N THR A 48 8.55 -11.47 -0.98
CA THR A 48 9.38 -10.27 -0.78
C THR A 48 9.63 -9.53 -2.09
N THR A 49 9.82 -10.24 -3.21
CA THR A 49 9.91 -9.60 -4.53
C THR A 49 8.61 -8.91 -4.91
N LYS A 50 7.44 -9.50 -4.64
CA LYS A 50 6.14 -8.85 -4.89
C LYS A 50 5.95 -7.61 -4.00
N GLU A 51 6.31 -7.70 -2.73
CA GLU A 51 6.25 -6.56 -1.79
C GLU A 51 7.19 -5.43 -2.20
N ALA A 52 8.42 -5.75 -2.60
CA ALA A 52 9.39 -4.76 -3.07
C ALA A 52 8.95 -4.09 -4.38
N ALA A 53 8.39 -4.85 -5.32
CA ALA A 53 7.82 -4.31 -6.55
C ALA A 53 6.66 -3.36 -6.27
N ALA A 54 5.75 -3.73 -5.36
CA ALA A 54 4.65 -2.87 -4.93
C ALA A 54 5.14 -1.58 -4.25
N ALA A 55 6.17 -1.66 -3.42
CA ALA A 55 6.72 -0.51 -2.71
C ALA A 55 7.35 0.57 -3.61
N ILE A 56 7.71 0.25 -4.85
CA ILE A 56 8.28 1.20 -5.82
C ILE A 56 7.26 1.54 -6.92
N GLY A 57 6.33 0.61 -7.22
CA GLY A 57 5.30 0.78 -8.24
C GLY A 57 4.11 1.63 -7.79
N GLU A 58 3.80 1.67 -6.50
CA GLU A 58 2.70 2.47 -5.95
C GLU A 58 3.07 3.95 -5.90
N ASN A 59 2.84 4.63 -7.03
CA ASN A 59 2.99 6.06 -7.16
C ASN A 59 1.60 6.68 -7.24
N ILE A 60 1.16 7.32 -6.16
CA ILE A 60 0.01 8.23 -6.20
C ILE A 60 0.52 9.58 -6.68
N VAL A 61 -0.20 10.23 -7.58
CA VAL A 61 0.06 11.60 -8.01
C VAL A 61 -1.13 12.46 -7.61
N ILE A 62 -0.85 13.68 -7.13
CA ILE A 62 -1.89 14.67 -6.86
C ILE A 62 -2.09 15.47 -8.15
N GLU A 63 -3.29 15.42 -8.72
CA GLU A 63 -3.61 16.09 -9.99
C GLU A 63 -4.15 17.50 -9.76
N ALA A 64 -5.00 17.68 -8.74
CA ALA A 64 -5.63 18.95 -8.45
C ALA A 64 -5.95 19.08 -6.96
N VAL A 65 -5.92 20.29 -6.46
CA VAL A 65 -6.34 20.61 -5.10
C VAL A 65 -7.26 21.83 -5.13
N ASP A 66 -8.50 21.63 -4.72
CA ASP A 66 -9.50 22.69 -4.67
C ASP A 66 -9.82 23.04 -3.22
N GLY A 67 -9.76 24.32 -2.88
CA GLY A 67 -10.06 24.81 -1.54
C GLY A 67 -11.42 25.48 -1.46
N ASN A 68 -12.21 25.13 -0.46
CA ASN A 68 -13.43 25.86 -0.11
C ASN A 68 -13.16 26.78 1.09
N TYR A 69 -13.49 28.06 0.92
CA TYR A 69 -13.21 29.12 1.88
C TYR A 69 -14.50 29.63 2.50
N SER A 70 -14.49 29.82 3.82
CA SER A 70 -15.52 30.56 4.53
C SER A 70 -14.96 31.93 4.91
N SER A 71 -15.46 32.98 4.26
CA SER A 71 -14.96 34.35 4.34
C SER A 71 -13.47 34.46 3.97
N THR A 72 -12.55 34.27 4.93
CA THR A 72 -11.10 34.43 4.75
C THR A 72 -10.27 33.23 5.19
N ILE A 73 -10.91 32.13 5.60
CA ILE A 73 -10.25 30.94 6.15
C ILE A 73 -10.64 29.72 5.32
N LEU A 74 -9.64 28.93 4.92
CA LEU A 74 -9.86 27.64 4.27
C LEU A 74 -10.57 26.69 5.24
N THR A 75 -11.74 26.20 4.85
CA THR A 75 -12.59 25.33 5.70
C THR A 75 -12.61 23.89 5.20
N ALA A 76 -12.56 23.67 3.88
CA ALA A 76 -12.49 22.34 3.30
C ALA A 76 -11.52 22.29 2.12
N LEU A 77 -11.00 21.10 1.84
CA LEU A 77 -10.09 20.80 0.75
C LEU A 77 -10.59 19.58 -0.01
N ASN A 78 -10.56 19.66 -1.34
CA ASN A 78 -10.87 18.57 -2.24
C ASN A 78 -9.61 18.25 -3.03
N ILE A 79 -9.01 17.10 -2.77
CA ILE A 79 -7.74 16.68 -3.37
C ILE A 79 -8.04 15.60 -4.38
N THR A 80 -7.80 15.85 -5.65
CA THR A 80 -7.92 14.84 -6.71
C THR A 80 -6.58 14.13 -6.87
N ILE A 81 -6.60 12.81 -6.73
CA ILE A 81 -5.45 11.94 -6.85
C ILE A 81 -5.63 10.96 -8.00
N LYS A 82 -4.51 10.53 -8.57
CA LYS A 82 -4.42 9.53 -9.63
C LYS A 82 -3.38 8.49 -9.24
N VAL A 83 -3.66 7.21 -9.45
CA VAL A 83 -2.63 6.17 -9.34
C VAL A 83 -1.91 6.09 -10.68
N ALA A 84 -0.57 6.15 -10.67
CA ALA A 84 0.24 6.09 -11.87
C ALA A 84 -0.04 4.84 -12.69
N ALA A 85 -0.08 4.99 -14.02
CA ALA A 85 -0.25 3.86 -14.94
C ALA A 85 0.95 2.92 -14.82
N GLY A 86 0.70 1.65 -14.44
CA GLY A 86 1.74 0.65 -14.18
C GLY A 86 2.01 0.35 -12.71
N GLY A 87 1.34 1.03 -11.78
CA GLY A 87 1.36 0.68 -10.36
C GLY A 87 0.51 -0.55 -10.01
N SER A 88 0.47 -0.92 -8.73
CA SER A 88 -0.53 -1.84 -8.17
C SER A 88 -1.78 -1.08 -7.69
N SER A 89 -2.87 -1.81 -7.46
CA SER A 89 -4.06 -1.24 -6.82
C SER A 89 -3.71 -0.72 -5.43
N VAL A 90 -4.13 0.51 -5.13
CA VAL A 90 -3.87 1.20 -3.86
C VAL A 90 -5.11 1.14 -2.99
N ASP A 91 -4.96 0.73 -1.73
CA ASP A 91 -6.04 0.83 -0.72
C ASP A 91 -6.04 2.22 -0.10
N LEU A 92 -7.07 3.01 -0.41
CA LEU A 92 -7.23 4.39 0.05
C LEU A 92 -7.66 4.47 1.53
N SER A 93 -8.10 3.36 2.13
CA SER A 93 -8.45 3.33 3.56
C SER A 93 -7.25 3.42 4.48
N LYS A 94 -6.06 3.05 3.99
CA LYS A 94 -4.81 3.04 4.74
C LYS A 94 -3.88 4.18 4.36
N VAL A 95 -4.32 5.04 3.46
CA VAL A 95 -3.58 6.24 3.10
C VAL A 95 -3.65 7.24 4.27
N LEU A 96 -2.50 7.77 4.64
CA LEU A 96 -2.40 8.86 5.60
C LEU A 96 -2.31 10.17 4.86
N LEU A 97 -3.26 11.05 5.15
CA LEU A 97 -3.22 12.42 4.66
C LEU A 97 -2.69 13.33 5.77
N LYS A 98 -1.73 14.19 5.45
CA LYS A 98 -1.26 15.25 6.35
C LYS A 98 -1.47 16.60 5.71
N VAL A 99 -2.16 17.48 6.43
CA VAL A 99 -2.28 18.90 6.08
C VAL A 99 -1.57 19.70 7.15
N GLN A 100 -0.49 20.39 6.77
CA GLN A 100 0.46 21.00 7.70
C GLN A 100 1.03 19.97 8.69
N ALA A 101 0.78 20.14 9.99
CA ALA A 101 1.22 19.24 11.05
C ALA A 101 0.14 18.22 11.46
N GLN A 102 -1.10 18.36 10.97
CA GLN A 102 -2.21 17.50 11.38
C GLN A 102 -2.37 16.31 10.44
N THR A 103 -2.57 15.14 11.03
CA THR A 103 -2.83 13.90 10.30
C THR A 103 -4.32 13.62 10.25
N TYR A 104 -4.82 13.28 9.07
CA TYR A 104 -6.21 12.95 8.76
C TYR A 104 -6.30 11.48 8.40
N ASN A 105 -7.29 10.78 8.97
CA ASN A 105 -7.53 9.37 8.72
C ASN A 105 -8.76 9.17 7.84
N TYR A 106 -8.78 8.07 7.09
CA TYR A 106 -9.95 7.69 6.30
C TYR A 106 -11.15 7.40 7.21
N SER A 107 -12.33 7.91 6.83
CA SER A 107 -13.59 7.55 7.46
C SER A 107 -14.62 7.13 6.41
N ARG A 108 -15.39 6.10 6.74
CA ARG A 108 -16.42 5.53 5.86
C ARG A 108 -17.72 6.33 5.83
N GLN A 109 -17.97 7.16 6.83
CA GLN A 109 -19.21 7.93 6.88
C GLN A 109 -18.92 9.37 7.21
N SER A 110 -19.51 10.26 6.39
CA SER A 110 -19.60 11.68 6.68
C SER A 110 -20.39 11.88 7.97
N ALA A 111 -19.66 11.88 9.09
CA ALA A 111 -20.24 12.12 10.41
C ALA A 111 -20.13 13.61 10.71
N VAL A 112 -21.27 14.19 11.08
CA VAL A 112 -21.32 15.57 11.57
C VAL A 112 -20.45 15.61 12.84
N ASN A 113 -19.35 16.39 12.81
CA ASN A 113 -18.31 16.52 13.85
C ASN A 113 -17.14 15.51 13.86
N ALA A 114 -16.85 14.82 12.75
CA ALA A 114 -15.64 14.00 12.67
C ALA A 114 -14.36 14.87 12.63
N THR A 115 -13.60 14.88 13.73
CA THR A 115 -12.31 15.58 13.82
C THR A 115 -11.24 14.82 13.04
N ASN A 116 -10.45 15.53 12.23
CA ASN A 116 -9.29 14.99 11.51
C ASN A 116 -9.60 13.74 10.67
N THR A 117 -10.69 13.77 9.91
CA THR A 117 -11.03 12.69 8.96
C THR A 117 -11.09 13.20 7.52
N PHE A 118 -10.87 12.30 6.57
CA PHE A 118 -11.10 12.54 5.16
C PHE A 118 -12.00 11.46 4.56
N TYR A 119 -12.71 11.85 3.51
CA TYR A 119 -13.64 11.02 2.75
C TYR A 119 -13.13 10.78 1.35
N VAL A 120 -13.41 9.61 0.79
CA VAL A 120 -12.91 9.21 -0.53
C VAL A 120 -14.09 9.02 -1.47
N TYR A 121 -13.97 9.60 -2.66
CA TYR A 121 -14.89 9.45 -3.77
C TYR A 121 -14.12 8.98 -5.00
N ILE A 122 -14.44 7.81 -5.54
CA ILE A 122 -13.89 7.39 -6.82
C ILE A 122 -14.53 8.26 -7.91
N LEU A 123 -13.71 8.82 -8.79
CA LEU A 123 -14.15 9.68 -9.88
C LEU A 123 -14.22 8.90 -11.20
N ARG A 124 -15.15 9.28 -12.05
CA ARG A 124 -15.15 8.94 -13.47
C ARG A 124 -14.14 9.82 -14.22
N GLN A 125 -13.84 9.45 -15.47
CA GLN A 125 -12.93 10.22 -16.35
C GLN A 125 -13.41 11.65 -16.66
N ASP A 126 -14.69 11.96 -16.40
CA ASP A 126 -15.28 13.29 -16.53
C ASP A 126 -15.17 14.14 -15.24
N GLY A 127 -14.50 13.64 -14.20
CA GLY A 127 -14.34 14.32 -12.91
C GLY A 127 -15.57 14.24 -12.00
N THR A 128 -16.64 13.54 -12.42
CA THR A 128 -17.82 13.33 -11.59
C THR A 128 -17.63 12.12 -10.66
N PRO A 129 -18.12 12.17 -9.41
CA PRO A 129 -18.10 11.00 -8.54
C PRO A 129 -18.86 9.80 -9.16
N LEU A 130 -18.33 8.59 -8.99
CA LEU A 130 -18.96 7.33 -9.35
C LEU A 130 -20.12 7.01 -8.39
N GLY A 131 -21.18 7.83 -8.35
CA GLY A 131 -22.32 7.69 -7.43
C GLY A 131 -23.24 8.92 -7.41
N ASN A 132 -24.26 8.94 -6.55
CA ASN A 132 -25.14 10.12 -6.39
C ASN A 132 -24.31 11.34 -5.96
N SER A 133 -24.64 12.53 -6.47
CA SER A 133 -23.96 13.83 -6.30
C SER A 133 -23.84 14.33 -4.85
N THR A 134 -24.25 13.51 -3.87
CA THR A 134 -24.16 13.72 -2.42
C THR A 134 -23.26 12.69 -1.72
N GLY A 135 -22.28 12.12 -2.43
CA GLY A 135 -21.13 11.48 -1.79
C GLY A 135 -21.42 10.17 -1.06
N ILE A 136 -21.92 9.15 -1.76
CA ILE A 136 -22.10 7.79 -1.22
C ILE A 136 -21.08 6.82 -1.86
N LEU A 137 -19.80 7.12 -1.71
CA LEU A 137 -18.73 6.11 -1.88
C LEU A 137 -17.84 5.97 -0.64
N SER A 138 -18.06 6.80 0.39
CA SER A 138 -17.49 6.59 1.71
C SER A 138 -17.99 5.25 2.33
N ASP A 139 -19.13 4.72 1.90
CA ASP A 139 -19.67 3.46 2.44
C ASP A 139 -18.88 2.20 2.02
N SER A 140 -17.89 2.33 1.12
CA SER A 140 -16.99 1.22 0.87
C SER A 140 -16.10 0.99 2.07
N ALA A 141 -16.09 -0.26 2.52
CA ALA A 141 -15.28 -0.67 3.64
C ALA A 141 -13.80 -0.37 3.42
N ASN A 142 -13.32 -0.72 2.24
CA ASN A 142 -11.93 -0.60 1.83
C ASN A 142 -11.95 -0.04 0.40
N PRO A 143 -12.06 1.29 0.22
CA PRO A 143 -11.96 1.88 -1.11
C PRO A 143 -10.58 1.59 -1.69
N SER A 144 -10.53 0.81 -2.76
CA SER A 144 -9.31 0.56 -3.53
C SER A 144 -9.37 1.26 -4.88
N LEU A 145 -8.23 1.77 -5.35
CA LEU A 145 -8.11 2.43 -6.64
C LEU A 145 -7.15 1.66 -7.53
N GLU A 146 -7.64 1.25 -8.69
CA GLU A 146 -6.83 0.58 -9.71
C GLU A 146 -5.88 1.56 -10.42
N PRO A 147 -4.78 1.07 -11.02
CA PRO A 147 -3.85 1.90 -11.78
C PRO A 147 -4.55 2.69 -12.90
N GLY A 148 -4.32 4.00 -12.97
CA GLY A 148 -5.00 4.90 -13.90
C GLY A 148 -6.38 5.37 -13.45
N GLY A 149 -6.90 4.88 -12.33
CA GLY A 149 -8.10 5.40 -11.70
C GLY A 149 -7.89 6.77 -11.06
N LEU A 150 -8.98 7.52 -10.94
CA LEU A 150 -9.05 8.81 -10.25
C LEU A 150 -9.87 8.68 -8.97
N ALA A 151 -9.43 9.34 -7.90
CA ALA A 151 -10.23 9.53 -6.70
C ALA A 151 -10.09 10.96 -6.17
N ARG A 152 -11.11 11.43 -5.48
CA ARG A 152 -11.16 12.70 -4.79
C ARG A 152 -11.24 12.46 -3.28
N LEU A 153 -10.38 13.16 -2.55
CA LEU A 153 -10.31 13.13 -1.10
C LEU A 153 -10.90 14.45 -0.57
N ASP A 154 -11.99 14.37 0.18
CA ASP A 154 -12.64 15.51 0.80
C ASP A 154 -12.28 15.59 2.27
N VAL A 155 -11.76 16.75 2.67
CA VAL A 155 -11.12 16.95 3.96
C VAL A 155 -11.66 18.25 4.57
N THR A 156 -12.14 18.18 5.80
CA THR A 156 -12.54 19.37 6.54
C THR A 156 -11.36 19.84 7.40
N VAL A 157 -10.84 21.03 7.11
CA VAL A 157 -9.58 21.58 7.69
C VAL A 157 -9.84 22.66 8.75
N THR A 158 -10.91 22.49 9.53
CA THR A 158 -11.29 23.44 10.58
C THR A 158 -10.23 23.53 11.69
N GLY A 159 -9.92 24.76 12.12
CA GLY A 159 -9.02 25.01 13.25
C GLY A 159 -7.53 25.13 12.90
N LEU A 160 -7.14 24.99 11.62
CA LEU A 160 -5.74 25.14 11.18
C LEU A 160 -5.30 26.59 10.92
N GLY A 161 -6.20 27.58 10.96
CA GLY A 161 -5.86 29.00 10.76
C GLY A 161 -5.20 29.30 9.41
N LEU A 162 -5.52 28.48 8.39
CA LEU A 162 -5.03 28.62 7.01
C LEU A 162 -5.70 29.82 6.34
N ALA A 163 -5.08 30.98 6.52
CA ALA A 163 -5.48 32.25 5.91
C ALA A 163 -4.79 32.44 4.54
N GLN A 164 -5.35 33.33 3.72
CA GLN A 164 -4.80 33.69 2.40
C GLN A 164 -3.30 34.04 2.42
N LYS A 165 -2.64 33.81 1.28
CA LYS A 165 -1.22 34.12 1.06
C LYS A 165 -0.26 33.40 2.01
N LYS A 166 -0.73 32.43 2.78
CA LYS A 166 0.13 31.54 3.59
C LYS A 166 0.46 30.28 2.79
N ALA A 167 1.68 29.80 3.00
CA ALA A 167 2.06 28.48 2.53
C ALA A 167 1.34 27.41 3.35
N MET A 168 0.86 26.38 2.66
CA MET A 168 0.37 25.15 3.25
C MET A 168 1.16 23.97 2.66
N SER A 169 1.41 22.95 3.47
CA SER A 169 2.01 21.70 3.03
C SER A 169 0.97 20.60 3.05
N LEU A 170 0.88 19.87 1.95
CA LEU A 170 0.08 18.66 1.81
C LEU A 170 1.02 17.49 1.68
N ALA A 171 0.82 16.42 2.47
CA ALA A 171 1.56 15.18 2.29
C ALA A 171 0.59 14.01 2.27
N LEU A 172 0.75 13.13 1.28
CA LEU A 172 -0.05 11.93 1.11
C LEU A 172 0.86 10.72 1.16
N THR A 173 0.64 9.84 2.13
CA THR A 173 1.43 8.63 2.33
C THR A 173 0.55 7.40 2.13
N PRO A 174 0.73 6.62 1.05
CA PRO A 174 0.08 5.32 0.92
C PRO A 174 0.62 4.25 1.88
N GLU A 175 -0.08 3.12 2.01
CA GLU A 175 0.41 1.97 2.80
C GLU A 175 1.74 1.43 2.29
N LYS A 176 1.91 1.40 0.96
CA LYS A 176 3.14 1.04 0.25
C LYS A 176 3.39 2.07 -0.83
N GLY A 177 4.65 2.33 -1.15
CA GLY A 177 4.99 3.41 -2.05
C GLY A 177 5.66 4.58 -1.35
N THR A 178 5.84 5.66 -2.09
CA THR A 178 6.50 6.87 -1.60
C THR A 178 5.48 7.91 -1.15
N THR A 179 5.81 8.65 -0.08
CA THR A 179 5.04 9.83 0.31
C THR A 179 5.17 10.92 -0.76
N VAL A 180 4.03 11.48 -1.16
CA VAL A 180 3.96 12.65 -2.04
C VAL A 180 3.75 13.90 -1.21
N ASN A 181 4.74 14.79 -1.24
CA ASN A 181 4.68 16.10 -0.60
C ASN A 181 4.42 17.17 -1.66
N MET A 182 3.44 18.03 -1.40
CA MET A 182 3.13 19.17 -2.25
C MET A 182 3.01 20.45 -1.40
N PRO A 183 3.99 21.35 -1.47
CA PRO A 183 3.83 22.69 -0.91
C PRO A 183 2.91 23.49 -1.83
N LEU A 184 1.89 24.12 -1.25
CA LEU A 184 0.95 24.99 -1.93
C LEU A 184 1.02 26.39 -1.33
N LEU A 185 0.83 27.41 -2.15
CA LEU A 185 0.59 28.76 -1.67
C LEU A 185 -0.90 29.08 -1.86
N LEU A 186 -1.57 29.42 -0.77
CA LEU A 186 -2.97 29.83 -0.82
C LEU A 186 -3.08 31.16 -1.59
N PRO A 187 -3.80 31.21 -2.72
CA PRO A 187 -3.89 32.42 -3.52
C PRO A 187 -4.57 33.58 -2.75
N ALA A 188 -4.38 34.80 -3.25
CA ALA A 188 -5.14 35.95 -2.81
C ALA A 188 -6.56 35.89 -3.40
N PHE A 189 -7.58 36.25 -2.62
CA PHE A 189 -8.97 36.07 -3.03
C PHE A 189 -9.32 36.85 -4.32
N SER A 190 -10.01 36.15 -5.23
CA SER A 190 -11.00 36.74 -6.13
C SER A 190 -12.17 35.76 -6.18
N ASN A 191 -13.38 36.22 -5.87
CA ASN A 191 -14.61 35.47 -6.13
C ASN A 191 -14.70 35.22 -7.65
N PRO A 192 -14.93 34.00 -8.20
CA PRO A 192 -15.46 32.74 -7.60
C PRO A 192 -14.35 31.66 -7.42
N PRO A 193 -14.63 30.38 -7.06
CA PRO A 193 -13.62 29.46 -6.52
C PRO A 193 -12.52 29.18 -7.54
N LEU A 194 -11.30 29.60 -7.22
CA LEU A 194 -10.11 29.34 -8.03
C LEU A 194 -9.60 27.94 -7.73
N ALA A 195 -9.56 27.10 -8.76
CA ALA A 195 -8.81 25.85 -8.76
C ALA A 195 -7.34 26.17 -8.48
N ILE A 196 -6.77 25.53 -7.46
CA ILE A 196 -5.34 25.64 -7.16
C ILE A 196 -4.68 24.52 -7.97
N TYR A 197 -4.44 24.80 -9.25
CA TYR A 197 -3.65 23.92 -10.10
C TYR A 197 -2.17 23.98 -9.68
N PRO A 198 -1.42 22.88 -9.87
CA PRO A 198 0.03 22.86 -9.67
C PRO A 198 0.78 23.84 -10.58
#